data_AF-A0A7J0A8Y4-F1
#
_entry.id   AF-A0A7J0A8Y4-F1
#
_cell.length_a   1.000
_cell.length_b   1.000
_cell.length_c   1.000
_cell.angle_alpha   90.00
_cell.angle_beta   90.00
_cell.angle_gamma   90.00
#
_symmetry.space_group_name_H-M   'P 1'
#
loop_
_entity.id
_entity.type
_entity.pdbx_description
1 polymer ?
#
loop_
_entity_poly.entity_id
_entity_poly.type
_entity_poly.pdbx_seq_one_letter_code
_entity_poly.pdbx_strand_id
1 'polypeptide(L)'
;MTTHLLWAFIALIITGCTTRTDISLPVNEIKQGVAEVTIKVNDQSEIMSAKDIVGEVYWKPLLDYNYVDTVNLIPEPAIITNGTGLVPMETLYRDAVSMIIRTTNGQDICHLNIGLSQSSPQIITLNFNADGKFLNVDVEGGTGRSDISGQYGRIFEAYGSSSIGTKEIWEDSEKFLNWQLEKEMKENISAVKAVEISDVERRWITRALERDYCLTRIVPYKERALTFGVDFANVDSSKIIAPECSFYRFLNNLDYSTDMLNDFPLGLRREMNAILRVLLPKIQFIGETPVEEWKRKAIKELKGIIDNPTPLLLNLLAATAYLQQIQGQNQPLTDVQIANIKSAFVNDDLGKIILSRNANPYPNVNQNIIWQ
;
A
#
# COMPACT_ATOMS: atom_id res chain seq x y z
N MET A 1 -19.11 18.74 -30.19
CA MET A 1 -20.05 19.30 -29.20
C MET A 1 -20.86 18.14 -28.66
N THR A 2 -20.91 17.76 -27.40
CA THR A 2 -20.41 18.31 -26.13
C THR A 2 -20.76 17.21 -25.10
N THR A 3 -19.80 16.82 -24.26
CA THR A 3 -20.01 16.40 -22.85
C THR A 3 -21.26 15.60 -22.49
N HIS A 4 -21.24 14.25 -22.54
CA HIS A 4 -22.22 13.40 -21.84
C HIS A 4 -21.71 11.96 -21.55
N LEU A 5 -20.48 11.79 -21.04
CA LEU A 5 -19.98 10.44 -20.69
C LEU A 5 -19.19 10.36 -19.37
N LEU A 6 -19.35 11.33 -18.46
CA LEU A 6 -18.61 11.37 -17.20
C LEU A 6 -19.51 11.67 -15.98
N TRP A 7 -20.63 10.96 -15.81
CA TRP A 7 -21.50 11.10 -14.61
C TRP A 7 -22.26 9.83 -14.19
N ALA A 8 -21.76 8.62 -14.52
CA ALA A 8 -22.47 7.37 -14.20
C ALA A 8 -21.78 6.47 -13.15
N PHE A 9 -20.83 6.99 -12.36
CA PHE A 9 -20.14 6.21 -11.31
C PHE A 9 -20.36 6.73 -9.88
N ILE A 10 -21.49 7.39 -9.63
CA ILE A 10 -21.90 7.82 -8.29
C ILE A 10 -23.32 7.32 -8.04
N ALA A 11 -23.46 6.14 -7.41
CA ALA A 11 -24.62 5.75 -6.62
C ALA A 11 -24.45 4.32 -6.06
N LEU A 12 -23.88 4.20 -4.84
CA LEU A 12 -24.51 3.52 -3.69
C LEU A 12 -23.56 3.67 -2.48
N ILE A 13 -23.69 4.76 -1.74
CA ILE A 13 -23.13 4.89 -0.38
C ILE A 13 -24.29 4.59 0.56
N ILE A 14 -24.30 3.40 1.16
CA ILE A 14 -25.27 3.05 2.20
C ILE A 14 -24.80 3.70 3.49
N THR A 15 -25.59 4.65 3.99
CA THR A 15 -25.41 5.28 5.30
C THR A 15 -25.83 4.31 6.40
N GLY A 16 -24.86 3.61 7.00
CA GLY A 16 -25.02 2.96 8.29
C GLY A 16 -24.38 3.82 9.38
N CYS A 17 -25.17 4.41 10.27
CA CYS A 17 -24.65 5.05 11.48
C CYS A 17 -24.14 3.95 12.42
N THR A 18 -22.82 3.74 12.48
CA THR A 18 -22.19 2.98 13.55
C THR A 18 -21.60 3.94 14.57
N THR A 19 -22.02 3.80 15.83
CA THR A 19 -21.45 4.52 16.96
C THR A 19 -19.98 4.12 17.13
N ARG A 20 -19.06 5.02 16.77
CA ARG A 20 -17.61 4.85 16.90
C ARG A 20 -17.22 4.91 18.38
N THR A 21 -16.92 3.77 18.98
CA THR A 21 -16.11 3.73 20.20
C THR A 21 -14.67 4.09 19.85
N ASP A 22 -14.01 4.90 20.68
CA ASP A 22 -12.56 5.15 20.61
C ASP A 22 -11.81 3.83 20.77
N ILE A 23 -11.53 3.16 19.66
CA ILE A 23 -10.72 1.94 19.66
C ILE A 23 -9.28 2.41 19.81
N SER A 24 -8.67 2.14 20.97
CA SER A 24 -7.21 2.07 21.07
C SER A 24 -6.74 0.98 20.12
N LEU A 25 -6.36 1.34 18.90
CA LEU A 25 -5.93 0.37 17.91
C LEU A 25 -4.63 -0.28 18.38
N PRO A 26 -4.48 -1.60 18.21
CA PRO A 26 -3.28 -2.31 18.63
C PRO A 26 -2.04 -1.72 17.95
N VAL A 27 -0.91 -1.77 18.65
CA VAL A 27 0.40 -1.42 18.08
C VAL A 27 0.69 -2.43 16.98
N ASN A 28 0.80 -1.98 15.73
CA ASN A 28 1.12 -2.87 14.62
C ASN A 28 2.61 -3.23 14.67
N GLU A 29 2.86 -4.53 14.55
CA GLU A 29 4.19 -5.13 14.49
C GLU A 29 4.34 -5.85 13.16
N ILE A 30 5.58 -5.96 12.66
CA ILE A 30 5.86 -6.79 11.48
C ILE A 30 5.84 -8.25 11.94
N LYS A 31 4.79 -8.99 11.55
CA LYS A 31 4.60 -10.40 11.89
C LYS A 31 4.29 -11.25 10.66
N GLN A 32 4.89 -12.44 10.62
CA GLN A 32 4.55 -13.47 9.64
C GLN A 32 3.24 -14.16 10.07
N GLY A 33 2.45 -14.65 9.11
CA GLY A 33 1.26 -15.44 9.39
C GLY A 33 0.08 -15.07 8.50
N VAL A 34 -1.10 -15.56 8.86
CA VAL A 34 -2.32 -15.44 8.07
C VAL A 34 -3.44 -14.79 8.88
N ALA A 35 -4.32 -14.06 8.20
CA ALA A 35 -5.62 -13.67 8.74
C ALA A 35 -6.70 -14.59 8.17
N GLU A 36 -7.65 -15.00 9.01
CA GLU A 36 -8.81 -15.76 8.57
C GLU A 36 -9.89 -14.80 8.06
N VAL A 37 -10.48 -15.12 6.91
CA VAL A 37 -11.62 -14.40 6.34
C VAL A 37 -12.76 -15.39 6.10
N THR A 38 -13.93 -15.08 6.61
CA THR A 38 -15.15 -15.86 6.47
C THR A 38 -16.21 -15.05 5.74
N ILE A 39 -16.76 -15.61 4.66
CA ILE A 39 -17.91 -15.06 3.93
C ILE A 39 -19.14 -15.89 4.29
N LYS A 40 -20.16 -15.25 4.84
CA LYS A 40 -21.46 -15.81 5.16
C LYS A 40 -22.53 -15.24 4.23
N VAL A 41 -23.53 -16.04 3.92
CA VAL A 41 -24.78 -15.58 3.32
C VAL A 41 -25.85 -15.72 4.39
N ASN A 42 -26.61 -14.67 4.62
CA ASN A 42 -27.67 -14.72 5.62
C ASN A 42 -28.82 -15.62 5.13
N ASP A 43 -29.23 -16.60 5.95
CA ASP A 43 -30.10 -17.74 5.63
C ASP A 43 -31.59 -17.38 5.35
N GLN A 44 -31.90 -16.11 5.03
CA GLN A 44 -33.23 -15.73 4.55
C GLN A 44 -33.43 -15.98 3.06
N SER A 45 -32.37 -16.32 2.32
CA SER A 45 -32.45 -16.70 0.92
C SER A 45 -32.28 -18.23 0.79
N GLU A 46 -33.28 -18.92 0.26
CA GLU A 46 -33.14 -20.34 -0.15
C GLU A 46 -32.34 -20.49 -1.47
N ILE A 47 -31.94 -19.36 -2.08
CA ILE A 47 -31.46 -19.28 -3.46
C ILE A 47 -29.92 -19.24 -3.53
N MET A 48 -29.24 -18.74 -2.49
CA MET A 48 -27.78 -18.67 -2.46
C MET A 48 -27.20 -19.13 -1.13
N SER A 49 -26.07 -19.81 -1.24
CA SER A 49 -25.25 -20.24 -0.11
C SER A 49 -23.82 -19.69 -0.24
N ALA A 50 -23.04 -19.77 0.84
CA ALA A 50 -21.61 -19.40 0.81
C ALA A 50 -20.77 -20.27 -0.16
N LYS A 51 -21.29 -21.41 -0.64
CA LYS A 51 -20.62 -22.27 -1.63
C LYS A 51 -20.76 -21.73 -3.06
N ASP A 52 -21.75 -20.88 -3.29
CA ASP A 52 -22.02 -20.25 -4.58
C ASP A 52 -21.21 -18.96 -4.77
N ILE A 53 -20.34 -18.65 -3.80
CA ILE A 53 -19.62 -17.39 -3.70
C ILE A 53 -18.11 -17.63 -3.65
N VAL A 54 -17.40 -16.77 -4.36
CA VAL A 54 -15.95 -16.68 -4.39
C VAL A 54 -15.56 -15.28 -3.94
N GLY A 55 -14.70 -15.21 -2.92
CA GLY A 55 -14.07 -13.96 -2.50
C GLY A 55 -12.66 -13.87 -3.04
N GLU A 56 -12.35 -12.83 -3.79
CA GLU A 56 -11.00 -12.56 -4.29
C GLU A 56 -10.44 -11.37 -3.51
N VAL A 57 -9.39 -11.63 -2.73
CA VAL A 57 -8.73 -10.61 -1.91
C VAL A 57 -7.52 -10.07 -2.66
N TYR A 58 -7.58 -8.77 -2.97
CA TYR A 58 -6.55 -8.03 -3.66
C TYR A 58 -5.78 -7.14 -2.70
N TRP A 59 -4.45 -7.29 -2.73
CA TRP A 59 -3.51 -6.34 -2.16
C TRP A 59 -3.34 -5.14 -3.10
N LYS A 60 -4.44 -4.48 -3.46
CA LYS A 60 -4.35 -3.23 -4.21
C LYS A 60 -4.20 -2.11 -3.18
N PRO A 61 -3.08 -1.36 -3.15
CA PRO A 61 -3.14 -0.07 -2.49
C PRO A 61 -4.25 0.72 -3.18
N LEU A 62 -5.13 1.35 -2.42
CA LEU A 62 -6.29 2.12 -2.89
C LEU A 62 -5.96 3.22 -3.94
N LEU A 63 -4.67 3.42 -4.27
CA LEU A 63 -4.15 4.46 -5.13
C LEU A 63 -3.34 4.01 -6.35
N ASP A 64 -3.20 2.72 -6.64
CA ASP A 64 -2.38 2.28 -7.79
C ASP A 64 -3.15 2.29 -9.12
N TYR A 65 -3.81 3.42 -9.42
CA TYR A 65 -4.53 3.60 -10.68
C TYR A 65 -3.68 4.24 -11.78
N ASN A 66 -2.54 4.87 -11.48
CA ASN A 66 -1.85 5.72 -12.47
C ASN A 66 -0.31 5.70 -12.47
N TYR A 67 0.36 4.65 -11.96
CA TYR A 67 1.82 4.58 -12.11
C TYR A 67 2.29 3.33 -12.85
N VAL A 68 2.63 3.56 -14.11
CA VAL A 68 3.46 2.71 -14.96
C VAL A 68 4.88 2.78 -14.40
N ASP A 69 5.14 2.04 -13.33
CA ASP A 69 6.48 1.51 -13.05
C ASP A 69 6.32 -0.01 -13.00
N THR A 70 6.55 -0.59 -14.17
CA THR A 70 6.60 -2.00 -14.48
C THR A 70 7.43 -2.78 -13.46
N VAL A 71 6.76 -3.44 -12.52
CA VAL A 71 7.11 -4.80 -12.11
C VAL A 71 5.79 -5.54 -11.85
N ASN A 72 5.63 -6.68 -12.52
CA ASN A 72 4.52 -7.64 -12.42
C ASN A 72 4.39 -8.23 -11.00
N LEU A 73 4.13 -7.39 -10.00
CA LEU A 73 3.98 -7.75 -8.59
C LEU A 73 2.53 -7.60 -8.14
N ILE A 74 1.58 -7.87 -9.02
CA ILE A 74 0.22 -8.18 -8.57
C ILE A 74 0.33 -9.58 -7.99
N PRO A 75 0.30 -9.77 -6.65
CA PRO A 75 0.14 -11.12 -6.12
C PRO A 75 -1.19 -11.63 -6.66
N GLU A 76 -1.24 -12.88 -7.13
CA GLU A 76 -2.53 -13.53 -7.38
C GLU A 76 -3.40 -13.35 -6.13
N PRO A 77 -4.69 -12.96 -6.28
CA PRO A 77 -5.54 -12.67 -5.14
C PRO A 77 -5.67 -13.89 -4.22
N ALA A 78 -5.74 -13.70 -2.91
CA ALA A 78 -6.14 -14.80 -2.04
C ALA A 78 -7.59 -15.15 -2.34
N ILE A 79 -7.86 -16.41 -2.69
CA ILE A 79 -9.19 -16.88 -3.06
C ILE A 79 -9.84 -17.55 -1.86
N ILE A 80 -10.97 -17.00 -1.43
CA ILE A 80 -11.85 -17.54 -0.41
C ILE A 80 -12.97 -18.31 -1.12
N THR A 81 -13.01 -19.62 -0.91
CA THR A 81 -14.06 -20.51 -1.41
C THR A 81 -14.69 -21.24 -0.24
N ASN A 82 -15.93 -21.74 -0.41
CA ASN A 82 -16.65 -22.44 0.66
C ASN A 82 -16.84 -21.62 1.94
N GLY A 83 -16.87 -20.30 1.83
CA GLY A 83 -17.15 -19.39 2.93
C GLY A 83 -16.02 -19.15 3.93
N THR A 84 -14.84 -19.78 3.86
CA THR A 84 -13.69 -19.41 4.71
C THR A 84 -12.37 -19.62 4.00
N GLY A 85 -11.42 -18.69 4.17
CA GLY A 85 -10.09 -18.75 3.59
C GLY A 85 -9.06 -18.01 4.43
N LEU A 86 -7.78 -18.25 4.12
CA LEU A 86 -6.65 -17.65 4.82
C LEU A 86 -5.97 -16.65 3.90
N VAL A 87 -5.75 -15.44 4.39
CA VAL A 87 -5.06 -14.36 3.68
C VAL A 87 -3.65 -14.21 4.27
N PRO A 88 -2.59 -14.45 3.47
CA PRO A 88 -1.22 -14.17 3.86
C PRO A 88 -1.04 -12.69 4.29
N MET A 89 -0.52 -12.48 5.49
CA MET A 89 -0.26 -11.15 6.05
C MET A 89 1.17 -10.68 5.75
N GLU A 90 2.02 -11.54 5.17
CA GLU A 90 3.41 -11.21 4.85
C GLU A 90 3.56 -10.20 3.71
N THR A 91 2.48 -9.95 2.95
CA THR A 91 2.38 -8.88 1.94
C THR A 91 1.83 -7.57 2.51
N LEU A 92 1.35 -7.59 3.75
CA LEU A 92 0.57 -6.53 4.35
C LEU A 92 1.38 -5.85 5.43
N TYR A 93 1.87 -4.65 5.11
CA TYR A 93 2.36 -3.73 6.14
C TYR A 93 1.20 -3.21 7.03
N ARG A 94 -0.07 -3.43 6.64
CA ARG A 94 -1.27 -3.50 7.51
C ARG A 94 -2.41 -4.25 6.80
N ASP A 95 -3.12 -5.06 7.55
CA ASP A 95 -4.56 -5.34 7.66
C ASP A 95 -5.55 -4.86 6.56
N ALA A 96 -5.38 -3.74 5.86
CA ALA A 96 -6.37 -3.30 4.89
C ALA A 96 -6.17 -3.95 3.51
N VAL A 97 -7.18 -4.65 3.02
CA VAL A 97 -7.20 -5.25 1.67
C VAL A 97 -8.46 -4.83 0.92
N SER A 98 -8.36 -4.74 -0.40
CA SER A 98 -9.55 -4.69 -1.26
C SER A 98 -10.01 -6.12 -1.53
N MET A 99 -11.32 -6.31 -1.60
CA MET A 99 -11.92 -7.61 -1.87
C MET A 99 -13.04 -7.45 -2.88
N ILE A 100 -13.06 -8.34 -3.87
CA ILE A 100 -14.15 -8.50 -4.81
C ILE A 100 -14.87 -9.79 -4.45
N ILE A 101 -16.17 -9.71 -4.25
CA ILE A 101 -17.02 -10.88 -4.00
C ILE A 101 -17.83 -11.14 -5.25
N ARG A 102 -17.73 -12.37 -5.76
CA ARG A 102 -18.40 -12.85 -6.96
C ARG A 102 -19.20 -14.10 -6.67
N THR A 103 -20.15 -14.39 -7.52
CA THR A 103 -20.69 -15.75 -7.66
C THR A 103 -19.67 -16.67 -8.33
N THR A 104 -19.83 -17.99 -8.20
CA THR A 104 -18.98 -19.01 -8.87
C THR A 104 -19.03 -18.96 -10.39
N ASN A 105 -20.08 -18.37 -10.98
CA ASN A 105 -20.18 -18.13 -12.43
C ASN A 105 -19.53 -16.80 -12.88
N GLY A 106 -18.90 -16.06 -11.96
CA GLY A 106 -18.12 -14.85 -12.27
C GLY A 106 -18.89 -13.53 -12.23
N GLN A 107 -20.13 -13.50 -11.74
CA GLN A 107 -20.89 -12.26 -11.58
C GLN A 107 -20.48 -11.52 -10.30
N ASP A 108 -20.08 -10.25 -10.44
CA ASP A 108 -19.77 -9.39 -9.29
C ASP A 108 -21.01 -9.14 -8.42
N ILE A 109 -20.87 -9.36 -7.11
CA ILE A 109 -21.89 -9.08 -6.09
C ILE A 109 -21.59 -7.73 -5.43
N CYS A 110 -20.41 -7.60 -4.85
CA CYS A 110 -19.98 -6.38 -4.17
C CYS A 110 -18.45 -6.26 -4.10
N HIS A 111 -17.97 -5.04 -3.92
CA HIS A 111 -16.57 -4.69 -3.74
C HIS A 111 -16.44 -4.00 -2.38
N LEU A 112 -15.46 -4.38 -1.58
CA LEU A 112 -15.29 -3.87 -0.23
C LEU A 112 -13.82 -3.72 0.14
N ASN A 113 -13.53 -2.84 1.10
CA ASN A 113 -12.24 -2.78 1.77
C ASN A 113 -12.41 -3.24 3.21
N ILE A 114 -11.64 -4.25 3.61
CA ILE A 114 -11.71 -4.89 4.92
C ILE A 114 -10.38 -4.76 5.63
N GLY A 115 -10.43 -4.68 6.97
CA GLY A 115 -9.23 -4.69 7.81
C GLY A 115 -9.03 -6.04 8.47
N LEU A 116 -8.12 -6.87 7.96
CA LEU A 116 -7.72 -8.18 8.44
C LEU A 116 -6.97 -8.14 9.78
N SER A 117 -7.09 -9.19 10.59
CA SER A 117 -6.26 -9.35 11.78
C SER A 117 -5.85 -10.81 11.93
N GLN A 118 -4.62 -11.05 12.40
CA GLN A 118 -4.17 -12.40 12.75
C GLN A 118 -4.80 -12.90 14.06
N SER A 119 -5.28 -11.99 14.92
CA SER A 119 -5.86 -12.34 16.24
C SER A 119 -7.39 -12.35 16.25
N SER A 120 -8.02 -11.87 15.19
CA SER A 120 -9.48 -11.72 15.08
C SER A 120 -9.91 -12.00 13.64
N PRO A 121 -10.64 -13.12 13.39
CA PRO A 121 -11.14 -13.44 12.06
C PRO A 121 -12.01 -12.31 11.49
N GLN A 122 -11.88 -12.07 10.19
CA GLN A 122 -12.71 -11.12 9.46
C GLN A 122 -13.95 -11.83 8.95
N ILE A 123 -15.13 -11.45 9.44
CA ILE A 123 -16.41 -12.02 9.02
C ILE A 123 -17.12 -11.02 8.12
N ILE A 124 -17.57 -11.49 6.96
CA ILE A 124 -18.32 -10.71 5.96
C ILE A 124 -19.64 -11.42 5.76
N THR A 125 -20.74 -10.76 6.11
CA THR A 125 -22.10 -11.31 5.94
C THR A 125 -22.80 -10.60 4.80
N LEU A 126 -23.17 -11.36 3.77
CA LEU A 126 -23.90 -10.88 2.61
C LEU A 126 -25.39 -11.10 2.84
N ASN A 127 -26.17 -10.03 2.74
CA ASN A 127 -27.61 -10.09 2.91
C ASN A 127 -28.31 -9.95 1.56
N PHE A 128 -29.26 -10.85 1.33
CA PHE A 128 -30.10 -10.89 0.13
C PHE A 128 -31.57 -10.88 0.54
N ASN A 129 -32.44 -10.39 -0.34
CA ASN A 129 -33.88 -10.56 -0.14
C ASN A 129 -34.33 -11.97 -0.55
N ALA A 130 -35.61 -12.28 -0.32
CA ALA A 130 -36.22 -13.57 -0.68
C ALA A 130 -36.11 -13.90 -2.19
N ASP A 131 -35.99 -12.89 -3.06
CA ASP A 131 -35.84 -13.05 -4.51
C ASP A 131 -34.37 -13.26 -4.94
N GLY A 132 -33.43 -13.34 -3.99
CA GLY A 132 -32.00 -13.50 -4.26
C GLY A 132 -31.28 -12.22 -4.69
N LYS A 133 -31.92 -11.05 -4.56
CA LYS A 133 -31.31 -9.74 -4.85
C LYS A 133 -30.45 -9.27 -3.67
N PHE A 134 -29.20 -8.86 -3.97
CA PHE A 134 -28.28 -8.30 -2.99
C PHE A 134 -28.85 -7.03 -2.35
N LEU A 135 -28.79 -6.96 -1.02
CA LEU A 135 -29.28 -5.83 -0.22
C LEU A 135 -28.12 -5.00 0.32
N ASN A 136 -27.27 -5.61 1.15
CA ASN A 136 -26.15 -4.96 1.81
C ASN A 136 -25.12 -6.01 2.30
N VAL A 137 -24.04 -5.51 2.89
CA VAL A 137 -22.97 -6.30 3.50
C VAL A 137 -22.69 -5.79 4.91
N ASP A 138 -22.58 -6.73 5.85
CA ASP A 138 -22.11 -6.46 7.22
C ASP A 138 -20.70 -7.02 7.39
N VAL A 139 -19.85 -6.28 8.11
CA VAL A 139 -18.43 -6.61 8.29
C VAL A 139 -18.09 -6.56 9.78
N GLU A 140 -17.62 -7.68 10.33
CA GLU A 140 -17.32 -7.86 11.75
C GLU A 140 -15.94 -8.50 11.96
N GLY A 141 -15.33 -8.28 13.12
CA GLY A 141 -14.02 -8.83 13.44
C GLY A 141 -12.89 -8.13 12.68
N GLY A 142 -11.80 -8.85 12.40
CA GLY A 142 -10.59 -8.24 11.85
C GLY A 142 -10.05 -7.14 12.78
N THR A 143 -9.71 -5.99 12.21
CA THR A 143 -9.33 -4.75 12.94
C THR A 143 -10.53 -3.95 13.45
N GLY A 144 -11.76 -4.43 13.21
CA GLY A 144 -12.98 -3.67 13.50
C GLY A 144 -13.24 -2.51 12.55
N ARG A 145 -12.47 -2.39 11.45
CA ARG A 145 -12.66 -1.38 10.41
C ARG A 145 -13.61 -1.91 9.33
N SER A 146 -14.86 -1.46 9.36
CA SER A 146 -15.80 -1.60 8.24
C SER A 146 -15.84 -0.29 7.43
N ASP A 147 -15.93 -0.40 6.10
CA ASP A 147 -15.99 0.73 5.14
C ASP A 147 -14.80 1.72 5.16
N ILE A 148 -13.58 1.19 4.94
CA ILE A 148 -12.43 2.03 4.59
C ILE A 148 -12.67 2.75 3.23
N SER A 149 -13.55 2.23 2.37
CA SER A 149 -13.86 2.80 1.05
C SER A 149 -14.52 4.17 1.08
N GLY A 150 -15.59 4.36 1.86
CA GLY A 150 -16.44 5.56 1.74
C GLY A 150 -15.78 6.83 2.28
N GLN A 151 -15.13 6.74 3.44
CA GLN A 151 -14.47 7.89 4.07
C GLN A 151 -13.09 8.16 3.48
N TYR A 152 -12.29 7.11 3.25
CA TYR A 152 -10.95 7.27 2.71
C TYR A 152 -10.97 7.45 1.19
N GLY A 153 -11.96 6.91 0.48
CA GLY A 153 -12.18 7.20 -0.94
C GLY A 153 -12.29 8.70 -1.21
N ARG A 154 -13.02 9.46 -0.37
CA ARG A 154 -13.07 10.93 -0.47
C ARG A 154 -11.74 11.60 -0.21
N ILE A 155 -10.98 11.10 0.77
CA ILE A 155 -9.61 11.58 1.04
C ILE A 155 -8.71 11.31 -0.18
N PHE A 156 -8.89 10.17 -0.85
CA PHE A 156 -8.10 9.74 -1.99
C PHE A 156 -8.48 10.39 -3.31
N GLU A 157 -9.76 10.64 -3.56
CA GLU A 157 -10.22 11.46 -4.68
C GLU A 157 -9.61 12.86 -4.59
N ALA A 158 -9.62 13.45 -3.39
CA ALA A 158 -8.97 14.73 -3.16
C ALA A 158 -7.45 14.62 -3.32
N TYR A 159 -6.79 13.61 -2.73
CA TYR A 159 -5.35 13.36 -2.86
C TYR A 159 -4.90 13.10 -4.30
N GLY A 160 -5.75 12.47 -5.11
CA GLY A 160 -5.52 12.14 -6.51
C GLY A 160 -5.62 13.35 -7.43
N SER A 161 -6.23 14.45 -6.97
CA SER A 161 -6.24 15.71 -7.72
C SER A 161 -4.88 16.39 -7.60
N SER A 162 -4.05 16.26 -8.63
CA SER A 162 -2.80 17.03 -8.75
C SER A 162 -2.95 18.05 -9.86
N SER A 163 -2.58 19.31 -9.59
CA SER A 163 -2.47 20.28 -10.68
C SER A 163 -1.21 19.99 -11.49
N ILE A 164 -1.28 20.12 -12.81
CA ILE A 164 -0.10 19.96 -13.66
C ILE A 164 0.72 21.24 -13.51
N GLY A 165 1.92 21.13 -12.94
CA GLY A 165 2.84 22.26 -12.80
C GLY A 165 3.19 22.88 -14.16
N THR A 166 3.52 24.17 -14.18
CA THR A 166 3.95 24.84 -15.42
C THR A 166 5.33 24.36 -15.86
N LYS A 167 5.70 24.67 -17.10
CA LYS A 167 7.02 24.38 -17.64
C LYS A 167 8.16 24.85 -16.72
N GLU A 168 8.04 26.06 -16.17
CA GLU A 168 9.06 26.66 -15.30
C GLU A 168 9.21 25.93 -13.97
N ILE A 169 8.14 25.27 -13.49
CA ILE A 169 8.18 24.45 -12.28
C ILE A 169 8.95 23.16 -12.55
N TRP A 170 8.72 22.52 -13.69
CA TRP A 170 9.35 21.25 -14.04
C TRP A 170 10.78 21.36 -14.56
N GLU A 171 11.19 22.52 -15.06
CA GLU A 171 12.59 22.79 -15.49
C GLU A 171 13.53 23.11 -14.31
N ASP A 172 12.99 23.35 -13.12
CA ASP A 172 13.73 23.85 -11.96
C ASP A 172 13.33 23.06 -10.70
N SER A 173 14.24 22.22 -10.21
CA SER A 173 13.95 21.34 -9.08
C SER A 173 13.61 22.13 -7.81
N GLU A 174 14.20 23.29 -7.56
CA GLU A 174 13.86 24.07 -6.35
C GLU A 174 12.45 24.64 -6.43
N LYS A 175 12.05 25.15 -7.61
CA LYS A 175 10.67 25.59 -7.83
C LYS A 175 9.69 24.44 -7.74
N PHE A 176 10.03 23.28 -8.31
CA PHE A 176 9.25 22.06 -8.16
C PHE A 176 9.06 21.69 -6.69
N LEU A 177 10.14 21.64 -5.91
CA LEU A 177 10.09 21.28 -4.49
C LEU A 177 9.20 22.24 -3.71
N ASN A 178 9.42 23.55 -3.88
CA ASN A 178 8.62 24.57 -3.20
C ASN A 178 7.15 24.46 -3.59
N TRP A 179 6.83 24.27 -4.88
CA TRP A 179 5.46 24.10 -5.34
C TRP A 179 4.81 22.83 -4.75
N GLN A 180 5.53 21.71 -4.71
CA GLN A 180 5.06 20.45 -4.13
C GLN A 180 4.77 20.59 -2.62
N LEU A 181 5.72 21.12 -1.85
CA LEU A 181 5.60 21.21 -0.39
C LEU A 181 4.66 22.32 0.06
N GLU A 182 4.74 23.51 -0.55
CA GLU A 182 4.04 24.70 -0.06
C GLU A 182 2.62 24.83 -0.61
N LYS A 183 2.33 24.20 -1.75
CA LYS A 183 1.00 24.24 -2.37
C LYS A 183 0.36 22.85 -2.40
N GLU A 184 0.86 21.96 -3.27
CA GLU A 184 0.13 20.74 -3.61
C GLU A 184 -0.07 19.82 -2.41
N MET A 185 0.98 19.57 -1.61
CA MET A 185 0.88 18.72 -0.42
C MET A 185 -0.09 19.32 0.60
N LYS A 186 -0.05 20.65 0.83
CA LYS A 186 -0.96 21.33 1.77
C LYS A 186 -2.41 21.26 1.32
N GLU A 187 -2.69 21.49 0.04
CA GLU A 187 -4.02 21.38 -0.54
C GLU A 187 -4.56 19.94 -0.39
N ASN A 188 -3.75 18.93 -0.74
CA ASN A 188 -4.13 17.52 -0.62
C ASN A 188 -4.37 17.08 0.84
N ILE A 189 -3.53 17.51 1.78
CA ILE A 189 -3.71 17.20 3.21
C ILE A 189 -4.91 17.95 3.80
N SER A 190 -5.24 19.14 3.29
CA SER A 190 -6.40 19.91 3.78
C SER A 190 -7.72 19.15 3.57
N ALA A 191 -7.82 18.32 2.55
CA ALA A 191 -8.98 17.48 2.32
C ALA A 191 -9.20 16.44 3.43
N VAL A 192 -8.12 15.95 4.06
CA VAL A 192 -8.21 15.08 5.25
C VAL A 192 -8.92 15.81 6.37
N LYS A 193 -8.64 17.12 6.56
CA LYS A 193 -9.25 17.96 7.60
C LYS A 193 -10.76 18.11 7.44
N ALA A 194 -11.26 18.05 6.21
CA ALA A 194 -12.68 18.21 5.90
C ALA A 194 -13.53 16.95 6.20
N VAL A 195 -12.91 15.80 6.48
CA VAL A 195 -13.63 14.56 6.77
C VAL A 195 -13.88 14.41 8.28
N GLU A 196 -15.09 13.95 8.63
CA GLU A 196 -15.50 13.59 9.98
C GLU A 196 -14.87 12.25 10.42
N ILE A 197 -13.64 12.33 10.93
CA ILE A 197 -12.86 11.22 11.50
C ILE A 197 -12.30 11.64 12.86
N SER A 198 -11.92 10.66 13.69
CA SER A 198 -11.27 10.92 14.99
C SER A 198 -9.91 11.60 14.81
N ASP A 199 -9.44 12.30 15.85
CA ASP A 199 -8.11 12.95 15.82
C ASP A 199 -6.97 11.95 15.67
N VAL A 200 -7.14 10.73 16.22
CA VAL A 200 -6.16 9.65 16.09
C VAL A 200 -6.05 9.21 14.63
N GLU A 201 -7.18 8.94 13.98
CA GLU A 201 -7.22 8.57 12.56
C GLU A 201 -6.64 9.69 11.69
N ARG A 202 -7.01 10.94 11.97
CA ARG A 202 -6.53 12.11 11.25
C ARG A 202 -5.00 12.19 11.28
N ARG A 203 -4.38 12.03 12.45
CA ARG A 203 -2.91 12.06 12.58
C ARG A 203 -2.24 10.99 11.73
N TRP A 204 -2.69 9.74 11.80
CA TRP A 204 -2.07 8.63 11.08
C TRP A 204 -2.27 8.69 9.57
N ILE A 205 -3.42 9.19 9.11
CA ILE A 205 -3.68 9.44 7.69
C ILE A 205 -2.78 10.57 7.18
N THR A 206 -2.71 11.68 7.91
CA THR A 206 -1.84 12.80 7.52
C THR A 206 -0.38 12.37 7.42
N ARG A 207 0.17 11.67 8.42
CA ARG A 207 1.56 11.17 8.36
C ARG A 207 1.79 10.22 7.20
N ALA A 208 0.84 9.31 6.94
CA ALA A 208 0.91 8.41 5.79
C ALA A 208 0.99 9.19 4.48
N LEU A 209 0.09 10.15 4.28
CA LEU A 209 0.01 10.94 3.05
C LEU A 209 1.24 11.82 2.88
N GLU A 210 1.75 12.46 3.94
CA GLU A 210 2.97 13.25 3.89
C GLU A 210 4.15 12.40 3.42
N ARG A 211 4.32 11.21 4.00
CA ARG A 211 5.40 10.28 3.63
C ARG A 211 5.24 9.76 2.21
N ASP A 212 4.05 9.28 1.85
CA ASP A 212 3.75 8.79 0.49
C ASP A 212 3.99 9.90 -0.55
N TYR A 213 3.50 11.11 -0.29
CA TYR A 213 3.64 12.26 -1.18
C TYR A 213 5.12 12.59 -1.39
N CYS A 214 5.87 12.74 -0.30
CA CYS A 214 7.31 12.99 -0.33
C CYS A 214 8.06 11.92 -1.13
N LEU A 215 7.83 10.64 -0.82
CA LEU A 215 8.62 9.53 -1.37
C LEU A 215 8.20 9.10 -2.77
N THR A 216 6.95 9.34 -3.18
CA THR A 216 6.45 8.88 -4.49
C THR A 216 6.23 10.01 -5.50
N ARG A 217 6.08 11.26 -5.04
CA ARG A 217 5.90 12.43 -5.92
C ARG A 217 7.09 13.37 -5.97
N ILE A 218 7.84 13.52 -4.88
CA ILE A 218 8.97 14.46 -4.83
C ILE A 218 10.30 13.75 -5.09
N VAL A 219 10.55 12.63 -4.41
CA VAL A 219 11.82 11.88 -4.55
C VAL A 219 12.13 11.50 -6.00
N PRO A 220 11.21 10.88 -6.79
CA PRO A 220 11.49 10.55 -8.19
C PRO A 220 11.30 11.76 -9.14
N TYR A 221 11.77 12.95 -8.75
CA TYR A 221 11.55 14.19 -9.51
C TYR A 221 11.98 14.06 -10.97
N LYS A 222 13.17 13.52 -11.23
CA LYS A 222 13.71 13.44 -12.58
C LYS A 222 12.84 12.58 -13.49
N GLU A 223 12.49 11.38 -13.01
CA GLU A 223 11.60 10.45 -13.71
C GLU A 223 10.24 11.11 -13.95
N ARG A 224 9.71 11.80 -12.93
CA ARG A 224 8.44 12.52 -13.03
C ARG A 224 8.45 13.68 -14.00
N ALA A 225 9.49 14.49 -14.01
CA ALA A 225 9.62 15.59 -14.94
C ALA A 225 9.71 15.07 -16.39
N LEU A 226 10.40 13.95 -16.60
CA LEU A 226 10.50 13.31 -17.92
C LEU A 226 9.17 12.72 -18.39
N THR A 227 8.38 12.14 -17.50
CA THR A 227 7.06 11.60 -17.85
C THR A 227 6.00 12.70 -17.96
N PHE A 228 5.82 13.50 -16.91
CA PHE A 228 4.70 14.43 -16.83
C PHE A 228 5.04 15.84 -17.33
N GLY A 229 6.26 16.32 -17.05
CA GLY A 229 6.69 17.64 -17.49
C GLY A 229 6.81 17.73 -19.01
N VAL A 230 7.39 16.71 -19.64
CA VAL A 230 7.53 16.66 -21.11
C VAL A 230 6.15 16.55 -21.77
N ASP A 231 5.35 15.56 -21.37
CA ASP A 231 4.10 15.24 -22.05
C ASP A 231 2.98 16.27 -21.79
N PHE A 232 2.90 16.82 -20.57
CA PHE A 232 1.78 17.70 -20.20
C PHE A 232 2.17 19.17 -20.04
N ALA A 233 3.46 19.49 -19.84
CA ALA A 233 3.92 20.86 -19.63
C ALA A 233 4.90 21.35 -20.71
N ASN A 234 5.13 20.58 -21.78
CA ASN A 234 6.03 20.93 -22.90
C ASN A 234 7.45 21.30 -22.43
N VAL A 235 7.94 20.58 -21.43
CA VAL A 235 9.31 20.73 -20.90
C VAL A 235 10.31 20.15 -21.89
N ASP A 236 11.42 20.86 -22.08
CA ASP A 236 12.56 20.30 -22.81
C ASP A 236 13.28 19.28 -21.92
N SER A 237 13.24 18.01 -22.32
CA SER A 237 13.88 16.92 -21.57
C SER A 237 15.37 17.15 -21.29
N SER A 238 16.08 17.91 -22.16
CA SER A 238 17.51 18.21 -21.98
C SER A 238 17.79 19.14 -20.81
N LYS A 239 16.78 19.86 -20.32
CA LYS A 239 16.87 20.74 -19.15
C LYS A 239 16.57 20.02 -17.83
N ILE A 240 16.07 18.78 -17.89
CA ILE A 240 15.74 18.02 -16.70
C ILE A 240 17.01 17.35 -16.16
N ILE A 241 17.52 17.90 -15.06
CA ILE A 241 18.73 17.41 -14.39
C ILE A 241 18.34 16.76 -13.05
N ALA A 242 19.03 15.70 -12.66
CA ALA A 242 18.87 15.11 -11.33
C ALA A 242 19.30 16.13 -10.27
N PRO A 243 18.52 16.36 -9.22
CA PRO A 243 18.86 17.35 -8.21
C PRO A 243 20.00 16.83 -7.32
N GLU A 244 20.72 17.76 -6.70
CA GLU A 244 21.77 17.44 -5.72
C GLU A 244 21.19 16.87 -4.42
N CYS A 245 22.03 16.27 -3.57
CA CYS A 245 21.58 15.66 -2.30
C CYS A 245 20.82 16.62 -1.38
N SER A 246 21.17 17.92 -1.38
CA SER A 246 20.53 18.96 -0.55
C SER A 246 19.04 19.11 -0.83
N PHE A 247 18.59 18.83 -2.05
CA PHE A 247 17.18 18.84 -2.45
C PHE A 247 16.33 17.89 -1.59
N TYR A 248 16.88 16.76 -1.16
CA TYR A 248 16.12 15.74 -0.43
C TYR A 248 16.06 15.97 1.09
N ARG A 249 16.62 17.07 1.60
CA ARG A 249 16.68 17.37 3.05
C ARG A 249 15.32 17.42 3.75
N PHE A 250 14.24 17.70 3.03
CA PHE A 250 12.89 17.69 3.59
C PHE A 250 12.50 16.32 4.17
N LEU A 251 13.11 15.23 3.70
CA LEU A 251 12.87 13.88 4.20
C LEU A 251 13.27 13.69 5.67
N ASN A 252 14.16 14.54 6.21
CA ASN A 252 14.54 14.53 7.61
C ASN A 252 13.38 14.92 8.55
N ASN A 253 12.32 15.54 8.02
CA ASN A 253 11.16 15.97 8.79
C ASN A 253 10.07 14.88 8.88
N LEU A 254 10.21 13.76 8.17
CA LEU A 254 9.25 12.66 8.21
C LEU A 254 9.46 11.80 9.46
N ASP A 255 8.37 11.21 9.96
CA ASP A 255 8.39 10.27 11.08
C ASP A 255 8.78 8.86 10.60
N TYR A 256 9.94 8.39 11.07
CA TYR A 256 10.44 7.02 10.84
C TYR A 256 10.46 6.17 12.11
N SER A 257 9.77 6.61 13.17
CA SER A 257 9.66 5.83 14.41
C SER A 257 8.82 4.57 14.20
N THR A 258 8.70 3.73 15.23
CA THR A 258 7.78 2.59 15.23
C THR A 258 6.33 2.99 14.94
N ASP A 259 5.96 4.24 15.24
CA ASP A 259 4.63 4.73 14.97
C ASP A 259 4.32 4.85 13.47
N MET A 260 5.30 4.78 12.56
CA MET A 260 4.99 4.74 11.13
C MET A 260 4.33 3.42 10.72
N LEU A 261 4.55 2.34 11.49
CA LEU A 261 3.77 1.10 11.33
C LEU A 261 2.31 1.32 11.71
N ASN A 262 2.02 2.37 12.51
CA ASN A 262 0.77 3.11 12.79
C ASN A 262 -0.12 3.50 11.60
N ASP A 263 0.57 3.87 10.53
CA ASP A 263 0.02 4.81 9.56
C ASP A 263 -0.91 4.14 8.56
N PHE A 264 -1.72 4.97 7.89
CA PHE A 264 -2.58 4.47 6.83
C PHE A 264 -1.74 3.77 5.73
N PRO A 265 -2.13 2.57 5.26
CA PRO A 265 -1.27 1.76 4.39
C PRO A 265 -1.31 2.24 2.93
N LEU A 266 -0.46 3.23 2.61
CA LEU A 266 -0.30 3.73 1.23
C LEU A 266 0.78 2.97 0.43
N GLY A 267 1.56 2.12 1.10
CA GLY A 267 2.52 1.23 0.47
C GLY A 267 3.96 1.47 0.93
N LEU A 268 4.27 1.12 2.19
CA LEU A 268 5.61 1.23 2.77
C LEU A 268 6.70 0.58 1.89
N ARG A 269 6.42 -0.56 1.23
CA ARG A 269 7.38 -1.18 0.28
C ARG A 269 7.72 -0.25 -0.89
N ARG A 270 6.72 0.44 -1.47
CA ARG A 270 6.91 1.39 -2.58
C ARG A 270 7.74 2.58 -2.12
N GLU A 271 7.44 3.09 -0.92
CA GLU A 271 8.18 4.17 -0.28
C GLU A 271 9.66 3.80 -0.04
N MET A 272 9.93 2.61 0.51
CA MET A 272 11.30 2.12 0.70
C MET A 272 12.03 1.90 -0.62
N ASN A 273 11.34 1.40 -1.65
CA ASN A 273 11.89 1.26 -3.00
C ASN A 273 12.34 2.61 -3.57
N ALA A 274 11.57 3.69 -3.34
CA ALA A 274 11.95 5.02 -3.79
C ALA A 274 13.25 5.51 -3.12
N ILE A 275 13.37 5.30 -1.80
CA ILE A 275 14.61 5.61 -1.06
C ILE A 275 15.79 4.81 -1.62
N LEU A 276 15.64 3.49 -1.78
CA LEU A 276 16.72 2.64 -2.30
C LEU A 276 17.19 3.06 -3.69
N ARG A 277 16.23 3.26 -4.61
CA ARG A 277 16.50 3.54 -6.02
C ARG A 277 17.13 4.91 -6.23
N VAL A 278 16.60 5.94 -5.57
CA VAL A 278 16.97 7.34 -5.84
C VAL A 278 18.04 7.84 -4.89
N LEU A 279 17.92 7.52 -3.60
CA LEU A 279 18.79 8.09 -2.56
C LEU A 279 19.98 7.20 -2.23
N LEU A 280 19.86 5.88 -2.48
CA LEU A 280 20.92 4.90 -2.22
C LEU A 280 21.39 4.13 -3.48
N PRO A 281 21.50 4.76 -4.67
CA PRO A 281 21.70 4.02 -5.93
C PRO A 281 22.98 3.18 -5.95
N LYS A 282 24.03 3.60 -5.22
CA LYS A 282 25.32 2.90 -5.13
C LYS A 282 25.28 1.63 -4.29
N ILE A 283 24.31 1.51 -3.39
CA ILE A 283 24.18 0.40 -2.45
C ILE A 283 22.76 -0.18 -2.46
N GLN A 284 21.95 0.12 -3.48
CA GLN A 284 20.56 -0.33 -3.57
C GLN A 284 20.43 -1.85 -3.44
N PHE A 285 21.43 -2.59 -3.94
CA PHE A 285 21.54 -4.02 -3.77
C PHE A 285 22.45 -4.34 -2.58
N ILE A 286 21.94 -5.20 -1.70
CA ILE A 286 22.71 -5.69 -0.55
C ILE A 286 23.74 -6.75 -0.96
N GLY A 287 23.41 -7.55 -1.98
CA GLY A 287 24.27 -8.66 -2.44
C GLY A 287 24.61 -9.59 -1.28
N GLU A 288 25.85 -10.08 -1.24
CA GLU A 288 26.39 -10.92 -0.17
C GLU A 288 26.96 -10.13 1.00
N THR A 289 26.83 -8.79 1.00
CA THR A 289 27.30 -7.94 2.10
C THR A 289 26.55 -8.29 3.39
N PRO A 290 27.23 -8.46 4.54
CA PRO A 290 26.55 -8.61 5.83
C PRO A 290 25.61 -7.43 6.09
N VAL A 291 24.40 -7.71 6.59
CA VAL A 291 23.34 -6.70 6.75
C VAL A 291 23.80 -5.51 7.61
N GLU A 292 24.51 -5.76 8.71
CA GLU A 292 25.03 -4.70 9.57
C GLU A 292 26.14 -3.85 8.93
N GLU A 293 26.91 -4.41 8.00
CA GLU A 293 27.85 -3.62 7.20
C GLU A 293 27.11 -2.78 6.17
N TRP A 294 26.10 -3.36 5.51
CA TRP A 294 25.26 -2.64 4.56
C TRP A 294 24.54 -1.45 5.23
N LYS A 295 23.95 -1.65 6.42
CA LYS A 295 23.29 -0.58 7.19
C LYS A 295 24.25 0.57 7.53
N ARG A 296 25.50 0.27 7.90
CA ARG A 296 26.51 1.31 8.14
C ARG A 296 26.83 2.13 6.89
N LYS A 297 26.87 1.49 5.71
CA LYS A 297 27.02 2.19 4.43
C LYS A 297 25.80 3.06 4.14
N ALA A 298 24.58 2.54 4.38
CA ALA A 298 23.34 3.28 4.19
C ALA A 298 23.25 4.53 5.09
N ILE A 299 23.61 4.43 6.38
CA ILE A 299 23.68 5.58 7.28
C ILE A 299 24.59 6.68 6.72
N LYS A 300 25.75 6.30 6.17
CA LYS A 300 26.71 7.25 5.61
C LYS A 300 26.17 7.96 4.38
N GLU A 301 25.51 7.24 3.47
CA GLU A 301 24.93 7.80 2.25
C GLU A 301 23.67 8.64 2.53
N LEU A 302 22.88 8.29 3.55
CA LEU A 302 21.71 9.08 3.96
C LEU A 302 22.07 10.36 4.72
N LYS A 303 23.31 10.50 5.21
CA LYS A 303 23.72 11.65 6.01
C LYS A 303 23.52 12.96 5.23
N GLY A 304 22.86 13.94 5.86
CA GLY A 304 22.51 15.20 5.21
C GLY A 304 21.22 15.16 4.39
N ILE A 305 20.56 13.99 4.29
CA ILE A 305 19.21 13.79 3.74
C ILE A 305 18.26 13.34 4.86
N ILE A 306 18.64 12.26 5.57
CA ILE A 306 18.01 11.76 6.80
C ILE A 306 19.15 11.59 7.79
N ASP A 307 19.31 12.54 8.73
CA ASP A 307 20.49 12.61 9.59
C ASP A 307 20.54 11.49 10.63
N ASN A 308 19.37 11.04 11.08
CA ASN A 308 19.22 10.01 12.11
C ASN A 308 18.25 8.91 11.64
N PRO A 309 18.64 8.08 10.66
CA PRO A 309 17.79 7.00 10.19
C PRO A 309 17.57 5.99 11.32
N THR A 310 16.30 5.66 11.60
CA THR A 310 15.94 4.77 12.69
C THR A 310 16.36 3.32 12.39
N PRO A 311 16.55 2.47 13.42
CA PRO A 311 16.79 1.04 13.19
C PRO A 311 15.70 0.37 12.35
N LEU A 312 14.43 0.77 12.55
CA LEU A 312 13.30 0.27 11.78
C LEU A 312 13.39 0.66 10.30
N LEU A 313 13.69 1.92 9.99
CA LEU A 313 13.90 2.36 8.60
C LEU A 313 15.00 1.54 7.93
N LEU A 314 16.15 1.37 8.59
CA LEU A 314 17.27 0.61 8.05
C LEU A 314 16.94 -0.88 7.84
N ASN A 315 16.16 -1.47 8.74
CA ASN A 315 15.66 -2.85 8.60
C ASN A 315 14.74 -2.98 7.38
N LEU A 316 13.79 -2.05 7.22
CA LEU A 316 12.87 -2.05 6.09
C LEU A 316 13.58 -1.83 4.76
N LEU A 317 14.59 -0.95 4.70
CA LEU A 317 15.40 -0.75 3.50
C LEU A 317 16.19 -2.03 3.14
N ALA A 318 16.84 -2.66 4.12
CA ALA A 318 17.57 -3.91 3.89
C ALA A 318 16.64 -5.05 3.43
N ALA A 319 15.47 -5.19 4.05
CA ALA A 319 14.48 -6.18 3.64
C ALA A 319 13.94 -5.90 2.22
N THR A 320 13.66 -4.63 1.92
CA THR A 320 13.20 -4.21 0.59
C THR A 320 14.26 -4.51 -0.48
N ALA A 321 15.55 -4.34 -0.19
CA ALA A 321 16.63 -4.68 -1.11
C ALA A 321 16.66 -6.19 -1.44
N TYR A 322 16.48 -7.07 -0.45
CA TYR A 322 16.34 -8.51 -0.70
C TYR A 322 15.08 -8.84 -1.51
N LEU A 323 13.95 -8.21 -1.19
CA LEU A 323 12.69 -8.42 -1.91
C LEU A 323 12.74 -7.91 -3.36
N GLN A 324 13.49 -6.86 -3.66
CA GLN A 324 13.74 -6.42 -5.04
C GLN A 324 14.47 -7.48 -5.85
N GLN A 325 15.45 -8.17 -5.27
CA GLN A 325 16.13 -9.29 -5.94
C GLN A 325 15.15 -10.45 -6.20
N ILE A 326 14.45 -10.90 -5.16
CA ILE A 326 13.53 -12.04 -5.25
C ILE A 326 12.39 -11.77 -6.23
N GLN A 327 11.70 -10.65 -6.07
CA GLN A 327 10.43 -10.39 -6.74
C GLN A 327 10.60 -9.49 -7.97
N GLY A 328 11.50 -8.51 -7.88
CA GLY A 328 11.75 -7.55 -8.98
C GLY A 328 12.63 -8.11 -10.08
N GLN A 329 13.65 -8.89 -9.72
CA GLN A 329 14.61 -9.46 -10.67
C GLN A 329 14.36 -10.95 -10.92
N ASN A 330 13.43 -11.57 -10.19
CA ASN A 330 13.18 -13.00 -10.20
C ASN A 330 14.45 -13.82 -9.93
N GLN A 331 15.29 -13.34 -9.01
CA GLN A 331 16.56 -13.98 -8.64
C GLN A 331 16.48 -14.53 -7.23
N PRO A 332 16.72 -15.84 -7.02
CA PRO A 332 16.76 -16.41 -5.68
C PRO A 332 17.96 -15.87 -4.89
N LEU A 333 17.86 -15.92 -3.57
CA LEU A 333 18.94 -15.59 -2.65
C LEU A 333 20.03 -16.66 -2.66
N THR A 334 21.30 -16.25 -2.55
CA THR A 334 22.42 -17.19 -2.33
C THR A 334 22.44 -17.70 -0.89
N ASP A 335 23.16 -18.81 -0.64
CA ASP A 335 23.33 -19.35 0.72
C ASP A 335 23.96 -18.33 1.67
N VAL A 336 24.89 -17.51 1.18
CA VAL A 336 25.52 -16.42 1.95
C VAL A 336 24.48 -15.36 2.32
N GLN A 337 23.60 -14.98 1.40
CA GLN A 337 22.52 -14.04 1.68
C GLN A 337 21.54 -14.59 2.71
N ILE A 338 21.16 -15.87 2.60
CA ILE A 338 20.30 -16.55 3.57
C ILE A 338 20.94 -16.56 4.96
N ALA A 339 22.24 -16.83 5.06
CA ALA A 339 22.97 -16.77 6.33
C ALA A 339 23.02 -15.34 6.91
N ASN A 340 23.23 -14.33 6.06
CA ASN A 340 23.21 -12.92 6.47
C ASN A 340 21.84 -12.51 7.00
N ILE A 341 20.74 -12.93 6.35
CA ILE A 341 19.37 -12.66 6.82
C ILE A 341 19.13 -13.31 8.19
N LYS A 342 19.46 -14.60 8.34
CA LYS A 342 19.25 -15.35 9.59
C LYS A 342 20.03 -14.78 10.77
N SER A 343 21.21 -14.22 10.52
CA SER A 343 22.06 -13.62 11.57
C SER A 343 21.64 -12.20 11.95
N ALA A 344 21.04 -11.44 11.02
CA ALA A 344 20.70 -10.04 11.26
C ALA A 344 19.28 -9.84 11.81
N PHE A 345 18.31 -10.65 11.39
CA PHE A 345 16.90 -10.52 11.75
C PHE A 345 16.49 -11.59 12.77
N VAL A 346 17.18 -11.65 13.91
CA VAL A 346 17.02 -12.74 14.91
C VAL A 346 15.75 -12.59 15.74
N ASN A 347 15.35 -11.35 16.04
CA ASN A 347 14.29 -11.03 17.00
C ASN A 347 13.01 -10.48 16.36
N ASP A 348 12.90 -10.53 15.04
CA ASP A 348 11.72 -10.07 14.30
C ASP A 348 11.33 -11.07 13.20
N ASP A 349 10.11 -10.92 12.68
CA ASP A 349 9.61 -11.79 11.62
C ASP A 349 10.01 -11.29 10.22
N LEU A 350 10.72 -10.17 10.10
CA LEU A 350 11.12 -9.61 8.81
C LEU A 350 12.06 -10.56 8.07
N GLY A 351 13.01 -11.16 8.79
CA GLY A 351 13.87 -12.22 8.25
C GLY A 351 13.08 -13.43 7.74
N LYS A 352 12.06 -13.87 8.50
CA LYS A 352 11.22 -15.00 8.11
C LYS A 352 10.38 -14.68 6.87
N ILE A 353 9.85 -13.45 6.78
CA ILE A 353 9.11 -12.97 5.61
C ILE A 353 10.00 -13.03 4.35
N ILE A 354 11.22 -12.50 4.42
CA ILE A 354 12.17 -12.52 3.29
C ILE A 354 12.44 -13.97 2.86
N LEU A 355 12.75 -14.86 3.81
CA LEU A 355 13.05 -16.26 3.51
C LEU A 355 11.84 -17.02 2.96
N SER A 356 10.65 -16.76 3.49
CA SER A 356 9.41 -17.34 2.99
C SER A 356 9.13 -16.90 1.55
N ARG A 357 9.36 -15.62 1.23
CA ARG A 357 9.25 -15.10 -0.14
C ARG A 357 10.33 -15.65 -1.05
N ASN A 358 11.54 -15.93 -0.55
CA ASN A 358 12.56 -16.59 -1.35
C ASN A 358 12.20 -18.05 -1.67
N ALA A 359 11.65 -18.78 -0.70
CA ALA A 359 11.21 -20.16 -0.90
C ALA A 359 9.97 -20.25 -1.79
N ASN A 360 9.12 -19.23 -1.73
CA ASN A 360 7.92 -19.12 -2.53
C ASN A 360 7.81 -17.70 -3.12
N PRO A 361 8.53 -17.40 -4.23
CA PRO A 361 8.53 -16.06 -4.85
C PRO A 361 7.13 -15.65 -5.32
N TYR A 362 6.22 -16.60 -5.44
CA TYR A 362 4.81 -16.44 -5.81
C TYR A 362 3.90 -17.17 -4.81
N PRO A 363 3.70 -16.67 -3.57
CA PRO A 363 3.00 -17.45 -2.57
C PRO A 363 1.52 -17.65 -2.89
N ASN A 364 1.17 -18.91 -3.18
CA ASN A 364 -0.16 -19.52 -3.32
C ASN A 364 -0.98 -19.05 -4.55
N VAL A 365 -0.61 -19.43 -5.77
CA VAL A 365 -1.15 -20.61 -6.47
C VAL A 365 -1.65 -21.74 -5.57
N ASN A 366 -2.97 -21.85 -5.44
CA ASN A 366 -3.59 -23.11 -5.05
C ASN A 366 -3.37 -24.11 -6.19
N GLN A 367 -2.34 -24.96 -6.12
CA GLN A 367 -2.07 -26.03 -7.11
C GLN A 367 -3.15 -27.13 -7.13
N ASN A 368 -4.25 -26.97 -6.38
CA ASN A 368 -5.37 -27.93 -6.30
C ASN A 368 -6.66 -27.45 -6.98
N ILE A 369 -6.66 -26.35 -7.76
CA ILE A 369 -7.78 -26.05 -8.67
C ILE A 369 -7.39 -26.54 -10.06
N ILE A 370 -7.56 -27.85 -10.26
CA ILE A 370 -7.70 -28.40 -11.62
C ILE A 370 -9.01 -27.82 -12.13
N TRP A 371 -8.95 -26.85 -13.05
CA TRP A 371 -10.08 -26.53 -13.90
C TRP A 371 -10.43 -27.79 -14.71
N GLN A 372 -11.50 -28.47 -14.32
CA GLN A 372 -12.21 -29.43 -15.17
C GLN A 372 -13.42 -28.76 -15.77
#